data_AF-A0A2S8RFV9-F1
#
_entry.id   AF-A0A2S8RFV9-F1
#
_cell.length_a   1.000
_cell.length_b   1.000
_cell.length_c   1.000
_cell.angle_alpha   90.00
_cell.angle_beta   90.00
_cell.angle_gamma   90.00
#
_symmetry.space_group_name_H-M   'P 1'
#
loop_
_entity.id
_entity.type
_entity.pdbx_description
1 polymer ?
#
loop_
_entity_poly.entity_id
_entity_poly.type
_entity_poly.pdbx_seq_one_letter_code
_entity_poly.pdbx_strand_id
1 'polypeptide(L)'
;MPLPVDVELLADVSMNALDATRQRDQMSGRSRTSAFTGSRIRMRDHELLVVEIGPFGQGPGRTVTFRAQSVGAVVAPAGAILDTRWGICEVVA
;
A
#
# COMPACT_ATOMS: atom_id res chain seq x y z
N MET A 1 -33.29 -30.95 48.65
CA MET A 1 -32.41 -29.78 48.46
C MET A 1 -32.58 -29.28 47.03
N PRO A 2 -32.71 -27.97 46.79
CA PRO A 2 -32.96 -27.41 45.47
C PRO A 2 -31.67 -27.38 44.65
N LEU A 3 -31.76 -27.58 43.34
CA LEU A 3 -30.69 -27.21 42.40
C LEU A 3 -31.22 -26.05 41.55
N PRO A 4 -30.69 -24.83 41.68
CA PRO A 4 -30.78 -23.85 40.61
C PRO A 4 -29.68 -24.19 39.61
N VAL A 5 -30.05 -24.74 38.45
CA VAL A 5 -29.14 -24.75 37.31
C VAL A 5 -29.27 -23.38 36.66
N ASP A 6 -28.21 -22.61 36.86
CA ASP A 6 -28.02 -21.28 36.32
C ASP A 6 -27.99 -21.32 34.79
N VAL A 7 -28.31 -20.18 34.20
CA VAL A 7 -28.59 -20.03 32.78
C VAL A 7 -27.29 -20.14 31.97
N GLU A 8 -27.12 -21.19 31.16
CA GLU A 8 -26.09 -21.16 30.12
C GLU A 8 -26.65 -20.43 28.90
N LEU A 9 -26.52 -19.11 28.95
CA LEU A 9 -26.62 -18.22 27.81
C LEU A 9 -25.51 -18.64 26.83
N LEU A 10 -25.87 -19.42 25.81
CA LEU A 10 -25.00 -19.73 24.67
C LEU A 10 -24.65 -18.42 23.95
N ALA A 11 -23.59 -17.76 24.41
CA ALA A 11 -22.88 -16.75 23.69
C ALA A 11 -22.10 -17.42 22.56
N ASP A 12 -22.78 -17.69 21.44
CA ASP A 12 -22.12 -18.02 20.19
C ASP A 12 -21.55 -16.72 19.59
N VAL A 13 -20.46 -16.25 20.19
CA VAL A 13 -19.54 -15.33 19.54
C VAL A 13 -18.44 -16.18 18.92
N SER A 14 -18.45 -16.29 17.60
CA SER A 14 -17.25 -15.94 16.85
C SER A 14 -17.62 -15.74 15.39
N MET A 15 -17.67 -14.46 15.03
CA MET A 15 -17.64 -14.01 13.64
C MET A 15 -16.65 -14.84 12.85
N ASN A 16 -17.15 -15.42 11.77
CA ASN A 16 -16.40 -16.04 10.71
C ASN A 16 -15.38 -15.03 10.16
N ALA A 17 -14.18 -15.01 10.74
CA ALA A 17 -13.06 -14.18 10.34
C ALA A 17 -12.40 -14.77 9.10
N LEU A 18 -13.15 -14.76 7.99
CA LEU A 18 -12.65 -15.07 6.66
C LEU A 18 -13.14 -14.00 5.69
N ASP A 19 -12.80 -12.75 5.97
CA ASP A 19 -12.75 -11.71 4.94
C ASP A 19 -11.43 -10.95 5.10
N ALA A 20 -10.35 -11.70 4.91
CA ALA A 20 -8.95 -11.24 4.86
C ALA A 20 -8.66 -10.40 3.59
N THR A 21 -9.59 -9.54 3.16
CA THR A 21 -9.44 -8.73 1.94
C THR A 21 -9.90 -7.29 2.09
N ARG A 22 -10.10 -6.81 3.31
CA ARG A 22 -10.43 -5.39 3.58
C ARG A 22 -9.45 -4.77 4.57
N GLN A 23 -8.17 -4.74 4.20
CA GLN A 23 -7.22 -3.80 4.80
C GLN A 23 -7.50 -2.38 4.28
N ARG A 24 -8.68 -1.85 4.64
CA ARG A 24 -8.88 -0.42 4.90
C ARG A 24 -8.96 -0.40 6.42
N ASP A 25 -8.10 0.31 7.15
CA ASP A 25 -8.30 1.74 7.34
C ASP A 25 -7.13 2.22 8.23
N GLN A 26 -6.40 3.24 7.81
CA GLN A 26 -6.51 4.56 8.42
C GLN A 26 -6.02 4.64 9.87
N MET A 27 -4.69 4.68 10.05
CA MET A 27 -4.10 5.33 11.22
C MET A 27 -2.73 5.93 10.87
N SER A 28 -2.71 6.94 10.01
CA SER A 28 -1.64 7.96 10.07
C SER A 28 -2.04 9.20 9.26
N GLY A 29 -2.53 10.21 9.96
CA GLY A 29 -2.73 11.53 9.38
C GLY A 29 -1.39 12.18 9.06
N ARG A 30 -0.98 12.15 7.79
CA ARG A 30 -0.06 13.11 7.16
C ARG A 30 0.06 12.76 5.68
N SER A 31 -0.53 13.59 4.81
CA SER A 31 -0.49 13.49 3.34
C SER A 31 -0.56 12.07 2.78
N ARG A 32 -1.79 11.56 2.57
CA ARG A 32 -2.06 10.37 1.76
C ARG A 32 -1.40 10.56 0.38
N THR A 33 -0.21 10.02 0.19
CA THR A 33 0.27 9.70 -1.15
C THR A 33 -0.78 8.74 -1.72
N SER A 34 -1.57 9.19 -2.70
CA SER A 34 -2.66 8.38 -3.26
C SER A 34 -2.19 7.16 -4.06
N ALA A 35 -0.88 6.97 -4.16
CA ALA A 35 -0.24 5.85 -4.80
C ALA A 35 -0.05 4.71 -3.79
N PHE A 36 -0.57 3.54 -4.11
CA PHE A 36 -0.38 2.28 -3.39
C PHE A 36 0.25 1.23 -4.33
N THR A 37 0.87 0.19 -3.79
CA THR A 37 1.42 -0.90 -4.62
C THR A 37 0.34 -1.51 -5.51
N GLY A 38 0.65 -1.69 -6.79
CA GLY A 38 -0.29 -2.13 -7.84
C GLY A 38 -1.11 -1.00 -8.46
N SER A 39 -1.02 0.24 -7.97
CA SER A 39 -1.69 1.38 -8.60
C SER A 39 -0.91 1.89 -9.81
N ARG A 40 -1.65 2.33 -10.83
CA ARG A 40 -1.08 3.05 -11.98
C ARG A 40 -1.15 4.55 -11.73
N ILE A 41 -0.01 5.22 -11.84
CA ILE A 41 0.11 6.67 -11.73
C ILE A 41 0.53 7.23 -13.09
N ARG A 42 -0.05 8.37 -13.44
CA ARG A 42 0.34 9.13 -14.62
C ARG A 42 1.12 10.37 -14.20
N MET A 43 2.33 10.50 -14.72
CA MET A 43 3.21 11.64 -14.51
C MET A 43 3.58 12.21 -15.87
N ARG A 44 3.06 13.40 -16.20
CA ARG A 44 3.23 14.02 -17.53
C ARG A 44 2.82 12.99 -18.61
N ASP A 45 3.76 12.58 -19.44
CA ASP A 45 3.59 11.63 -20.54
C ASP A 45 3.94 10.18 -20.15
N HIS A 46 4.45 9.97 -18.94
CA HIS A 46 4.79 8.65 -18.43
C HIS A 46 3.64 8.02 -17.66
N GLU A 47 3.38 6.75 -17.93
CA GLU A 47 2.52 5.90 -17.11
C GLU A 47 3.39 4.89 -16.35
N LEU A 48 3.23 4.87 -15.03
CA LEU A 48 4.05 4.09 -14.11
C LEU A 48 3.14 3.21 -13.25
N LEU A 49 3.47 1.93 -13.14
CA LEU A 49 2.85 0.99 -12.21
C LEU A 49 3.69 0.91 -10.95
N VAL A 50 3.15 1.34 -9.82
CA VAL A 50 3.85 1.26 -8.53
C VAL A 50 4.00 -0.21 -8.14
N VAL A 51 5.24 -0.69 -8.03
CA VAL A 51 5.54 -2.08 -7.68
C VAL A 51 5.92 -2.23 -6.22
N GLU A 52 6.50 -1.20 -5.62
CA GLU A 52 6.97 -1.27 -4.24
C GLU A 52 6.94 0.12 -3.60
N ILE A 53 6.54 0.20 -2.33
CA ILE A 53 6.51 1.46 -1.57
C ILE A 53 7.35 1.26 -0.32
N GLY A 54 8.28 2.17 -0.09
CA GLY A 54 9.19 2.10 1.04
C GLY A 54 10.37 3.04 0.86
N PRO A 55 11.12 3.33 1.93
CA PRO A 55 12.37 4.05 1.82
C PRO A 55 13.42 3.13 1.18
N PHE A 56 13.72 3.32 -0.11
CA PHE A 56 14.86 2.67 -0.75
C PHE A 56 16.06 3.61 -0.70
N GLY A 57 17.13 3.14 -0.06
CA GLY A 57 18.38 3.89 0.00
C GLY A 57 19.06 3.89 -1.37
N GLN A 58 19.26 5.08 -1.94
CA GLN A 58 20.01 5.27 -3.17
C GLN A 58 21.28 6.10 -2.87
N GLY A 59 22.26 5.49 -2.21
CA GLY A 59 23.50 6.17 -1.83
C GLY A 59 23.32 7.23 -0.73
N PRO A 60 24.37 8.02 -0.43
CA PRO A 60 24.37 8.92 0.72
C PRO A 60 23.35 10.06 0.54
N GLY A 61 22.31 10.04 1.37
CA GLY A 61 21.35 11.15 1.51
C GLY A 61 20.18 11.16 0.54
N ARG A 62 20.04 10.17 -0.36
CA ARG A 62 18.90 10.09 -1.28
C ARG A 62 18.04 8.88 -0.97
N THR A 63 16.79 9.15 -0.61
CA THR A 63 15.80 8.13 -0.28
C THR A 63 14.71 8.14 -1.34
N VAL A 64 14.61 7.05 -2.08
CA VAL A 64 13.49 6.79 -2.98
C VAL A 64 12.29 6.38 -2.13
N THR A 65 11.12 6.94 -2.43
CA THR A 65 9.87 6.71 -1.71
C THR A 65 9.11 5.49 -2.24
N PHE A 66 9.22 5.23 -3.54
CA PHE A 66 8.58 4.09 -4.18
C PHE A 66 9.30 3.69 -5.48
N ARG A 67 9.12 2.44 -5.87
CA ARG A 67 9.58 1.90 -7.15
C ARG A 67 8.40 1.67 -8.06
N ALA A 68 8.58 1.96 -9.34
CA ALA A 68 7.54 1.78 -10.33
C ALA A 68 8.10 1.24 -11.65
N GLN A 69 7.30 0.42 -12.33
CA GLN A 69 7.59 -0.02 -13.70
C GLN A 69 6.95 0.91 -14.70
N SER A 70 7.64 1.20 -15.80
CA SER A 70 7.03 1.97 -16.88
C SER A 70 6.12 1.07 -17.72
N VAL A 71 4.84 1.43 -17.85
CA VAL A 71 3.82 0.61 -18.51
C VAL A 71 3.09 1.34 -19.65
N GLY A 72 3.45 2.61 -19.90
CA GLY A 72 2.84 3.44 -20.93
C GLY A 72 3.58 3.42 -22.27
N ALA A 73 3.04 4.15 -23.25
CA ALA A 73 3.66 4.32 -24.57
C ALA A 73 5.03 5.03 -24.50
N VAL A 74 5.21 5.93 -23.52
CA VAL A 74 6.49 6.60 -23.26
C VAL A 74 7.19 5.90 -22.10
N VAL A 75 8.19 5.09 -22.44
CA VAL A 75 8.95 4.29 -21.49
C VAL A 75 10.03 5.15 -20.82
N ALA A 76 10.00 5.21 -19.49
CA ALA A 76 11.11 5.77 -18.71
C ALA A 76 12.20 4.69 -18.55
N PRO A 77 13.50 5.05 -18.63
CA PRO A 77 14.57 4.07 -18.52
C PRO A 77 14.66 3.50 -17.10
N ALA A 78 14.97 2.21 -16.98
CA ALA A 78 15.23 1.58 -15.68
C ALA A 78 16.43 2.26 -14.98
N GLY A 79 16.31 2.47 -13.67
CA GLY A 79 17.21 3.28 -12.86
C GLY A 79 16.93 4.79 -12.92
N ALA A 80 15.97 5.25 -13.72
CA ALA A 80 15.59 6.66 -13.72
C ALA A 80 14.98 7.05 -12.36
N ILE A 81 15.43 8.20 -11.84
CA ILE A 81 14.89 8.77 -10.62
C ILE A 81 13.99 9.95 -11.01
N LEU A 82 12.70 9.80 -10.75
CA LEU A 82 11.68 10.79 -11.09
C LEU A 82 11.20 11.47 -9.81
N ASP A 83 11.19 12.81 -9.82
CA ASP A 83 10.56 13.59 -8.78
C ASP A 83 9.07 13.73 -9.10
N THR A 84 8.21 13.19 -8.23
CA THR A 84 6.77 13.16 -8.43
C THR A 84 6.06 13.80 -7.24
N ARG A 85 4.79 14.20 -7.44
CA ARG A 85 3.95 14.69 -6.33
C ARG A 85 3.71 13.65 -5.22
N TRP A 86 4.06 12.38 -5.45
CA TRP A 86 3.95 11.30 -4.49
C TRP A 86 5.27 10.98 -3.78
N GLY A 87 6.35 11.70 -4.11
CA GLY A 87 7.70 11.44 -3.64
C GLY A 87 8.65 11.04 -4.76
N ILE A 88 9.86 10.63 -4.38
CA ILE A 88 10.92 10.24 -5.30
C ILE A 88 10.64 8.81 -5.78
N CYS A 89 10.51 8.64 -7.08
CA CYS A 89 10.26 7.37 -7.74
C CYS A 89 11.55 6.85 -8.38
N GLU A 90 11.85 5.56 -8.20
CA GLU A 90 12.84 4.84 -9.01
C GLU A 90 12.10 3.99 -10.04
N VAL A 91 12.46 4.13 -11.31
CA VAL A 91 11.91 3.29 -12.37
C VAL A 91 12.66 1.97 -12.38
N VAL A 92 11.97 0.84 -12.26
CA VAL A 92 12.56 -0.49 -12.35
C VAL A 92 12.12 -1.19 -13.64
N ALA A 93 12.92 -2.16 -14.09
CA ALA A 93 12.63 -2.97 -15.28
C ALA A 93 11.49 -3.95 -15.04
#